data_AF-A0A929AR60-F1
#
_entry.id   AF-A0A929AR60-F1
#
_cell.length_a   1.000
_cell.length_b   1.000
_cell.length_c   1.000
_cell.angle_alpha   90.00
_cell.angle_beta   90.00
_cell.angle_gamma   90.00
#
_symmetry.space_group_name_H-M   'P 1'
#
loop_
_entity.id
_entity.type
_entity.pdbx_description
1 polymer ?
#
loop_
_entity_poly.entity_id
_entity_poly.type
_entity_poly.pdbx_seq_one_letter_code
_entity_poly.pdbx_strand_id
1 'polypeptide(L)' 'MNITRIILSGLITGVVGIVLGIGLAEINQDDNRPQAPYQYAVVGAILGLAVGSGQEAIRQLDQTSEDFYQ' A
#
# COMPACT_ATOMS: atom_id res chain seq x y z
N MET A 1 11.22 -6.53 16.20
CA MET A 1 10.18 -5.93 15.33
C MET A 1 10.37 -4.42 15.26
N ASN A 2 10.66 -3.88 14.08
CA ASN A 2 10.86 -2.45 13.82
C ASN A 2 9.58 -1.86 13.19
N ILE A 3 8.73 -1.29 14.05
CA ILE A 3 7.44 -0.71 13.67
C ILE A 3 7.61 0.51 12.73
N THR A 4 8.66 1.31 12.95
CA THR A 4 8.95 2.49 12.11
C THR A 4 9.17 2.09 10.66
N ARG A 5 9.89 0.98 10.43
CA ARG A 5 10.13 0.47 9.07
C ARG A 5 8.85 -0.04 8.42
N ILE A 6 7.97 -0.70 9.17
CA ILE A 6 6.65 -1.16 8.69
C ILE A 6 5.79 0.03 8.26
N ILE A 7 5.75 1.08 9.08
CA ILE A 7 4.98 2.30 8.80
C ILE A 7 5.54 3.00 7.57
N LEU A 8 6.86 3.16 7.45
CA LEU A 8 7.50 3.82 6.31
C LEU A 8 7.27 3.04 5.01
N SER A 9 7.39 1.71 5.03
CA SER A 9 7.08 0.85 3.89
C SER A 9 5.64 1.04 3.44
N GLY A 10 4.69 0.95 4.39
CA GLY A 10 3.27 1.20 4.13
C GLY A 10 3.03 2.59 3.51
N LEU A 11 3.61 3.65 4.08
CA LEU A 11 3.44 5.02 3.58
C LEU A 11 3.90 5.17 2.13
N ILE A 12 5.08 4.66 1.80
CA ILE A 12 5.63 4.76 0.43
C ILE A 12 4.73 3.99 -0.54
N THR A 13 4.36 2.74 -0.21
CA THR A 13 3.50 1.93 -1.06
C THR A 13 2.09 2.51 -1.15
N GLY A 14 1.59 3.16 -0.10
CA GLY A 14 0.33 3.91 -0.10
C GLY A 14 0.33 5.07 -1.08
N VAL A 15 1.41 5.85 -1.15
CA VAL A 15 1.56 6.93 -2.15
C VAL A 15 1.58 6.36 -3.57
N VAL A 16 2.27 5.24 -3.80
CA VAL A 16 2.23 4.55 -5.10
C VAL A 16 0.81 4.09 -5.42
N GLY A 17 0.09 3.55 -4.43
CA GLY A 17 -1.30 3.16 -4.55
C GLY A 17 -2.23 4.32 -4.94
N ILE A 18 -2.03 5.52 -4.40
CA ILE A 18 -2.78 6.73 -4.79
C ILE A 18 -2.58 7.02 -6.28
N VAL A 19 -1.34 7.01 -6.75
CA VAL A 19 -1.02 7.30 -8.16
C VAL A 19 -1.67 6.28 -9.08
N LEU A 20 -1.61 4.98 -8.72
CA LEU A 20 -2.29 3.92 -9.48
C LEU A 20 -3.80 4.07 -9.46
N GLY A 21 -4.39 4.44 -8.31
CA GLY A 21 -5.82 4.69 -8.18
C GLY A 21 -6.30 5.81 -9.10
N ILE A 22 -5.58 6.94 -9.12
CA ILE A 22 -5.89 8.06 -10.03
C ILE A 22 -5.77 7.61 -11.49
N GLY A 23 -4.70 6.88 -11.85
CA GLY A 23 -4.54 6.34 -13.20
C GLY A 23 -5.69 5.41 -13.62
N LEU A 24 -6.20 4.58 -12.70
CA LEU A 24 -7.37 3.73 -12.96
C LEU A 24 -8.65 4.53 -13.15
N ALA A 25 -8.82 5.64 -12.42
CA ALA A 25 -9.96 6.53 -12.63
C ALA A 25 -9.91 7.21 -14.01
N GLU A 26 -8.72 7.59 -14.48
CA GLU A 26 -8.54 8.15 -15.83
C GLU A 26 -8.78 7.12 -16.95
N ILE A 27 -8.55 5.84 -16.69
CA ILE A 27 -8.89 4.76 -17.61
C ILE A 27 -10.41 4.54 -17.62
N ASN A 28 -11.06 4.64 -16.45
CA ASN A 28 -12.50 4.45 -16.30
C ASN A 28 -13.30 5.76 -16.53
N GLN A 29 -13.14 6.38 -17.70
CA GLN A 29 -13.76 7.67 -18.03
C GLN A 29 -15.29 7.65 -18.06
N ASP A 30 -15.91 6.47 -18.18
CA ASP A 30 -17.37 6.29 -18.14
C ASP A 30 -17.96 6.44 -16.73
N ASP A 31 -17.11 6.48 -15.70
CA ASP A 31 -17.55 6.76 -14.33
C ASP A 31 -17.85 8.25 -14.15
N ASN A 32 -19.08 8.63 -14.50
CA ASN A 32 -19.58 10.00 -14.43
C ASN A 32 -19.73 10.54 -12.99
N ARG A 33 -19.33 9.80 -11.96
CA ARG A 33 -19.37 10.29 -10.58
C ARG A 33 -18.27 11.34 -10.40
N PRO A 34 -18.61 12.59 -9.98
CA PRO A 34 -17.62 13.65 -9.79
C PRO A 34 -16.51 13.31 -8.78
N GLN A 35 -16.78 12.33 -7.90
CA GLN A 35 -15.89 11.90 -6.84
C GLN A 35 -15.08 10.64 -7.20
N ALA A 36 -15.27 10.07 -8.40
CA ALA A 36 -14.60 8.84 -8.80
C ALA A 36 -13.07 8.93 -8.66
N PRO A 37 -12.36 9.95 -9.17
CA PRO A 37 -10.91 10.03 -9.02
C PRO A 37 -10.43 9.98 -7.55
N TYR A 38 -11.16 10.64 -6.66
CA TYR A 38 -10.87 10.62 -5.22
C TYR A 38 -11.13 9.24 -4.60
N GLN A 39 -12.26 8.60 -4.94
CA GLN A 39 -12.58 7.27 -4.42
C GLN A 39 -11.55 6.22 -4.85
N TYR A 40 -11.16 6.23 -6.13
CA TYR A 40 -10.13 5.34 -6.64
C TYR A 40 -8.76 5.63 -5.99
N ALA A 41 -8.40 6.89 -5.80
CA ALA A 41 -7.18 7.29 -5.08
C ALA A 41 -7.17 6.76 -3.63
N VAL A 42 -8.28 6.88 -2.91
CA VAL A 42 -8.42 6.38 -1.52
C VAL A 42 -8.33 4.85 -1.48
N VAL A 43 -9.01 4.14 -2.38
CA VAL A 43 -8.91 2.67 -2.48
C VAL A 43 -7.48 2.26 -2.77
N GLY A 44 -6.84 2.92 -3.74
CA GLY A 44 -5.43 2.70 -4.06
C GLY A 44 -4.51 2.94 -2.86
N ALA A 45 -4.72 4.02 -2.11
CA ALA A 45 -3.96 4.33 -0.91
C ALA A 45 -4.06 3.23 0.15
N ILE A 46 -5.27 2.76 0.44
CA ILE A 46 -5.55 1.73 1.44
C ILE A 46 -4.90 0.41 1.04
N LEU A 47 -5.07 0.00 -0.23
CA LEU A 47 -4.45 -1.22 -0.75
C LEU A 47 -2.92 -1.12 -0.72
N GLY A 48 -2.36 0.01 -1.15
CA GLY A 48 -0.93 0.26 -1.11
C GLY A 48 -0.37 0.20 0.32
N LEU A 49 -1.04 0.85 1.28
CA LEU A 49 -0.68 0.79 2.70
C LEU A 49 -0.67 -0.64 3.22
N ALA A 50 -1.76 -1.38 2.99
CA ALA A 50 -1.90 -2.76 3.45
C ALA A 50 -0.80 -3.67 2.88
N VAL A 51 -0.53 -3.57 1.58
CA VAL A 51 0.53 -4.34 0.91
C VAL A 51 1.90 -3.98 1.47
N GLY A 52 2.24 -2.69 1.55
CA GLY A 52 3.55 -2.23 2.00
C GLY A 52 3.82 -2.58 3.47
N SER A 53 2.82 -2.41 4.35
CA SER A 53 2.96 -2.80 5.75
C SER A 53 3.01 -4.32 5.93
N GLY A 54 2.18 -5.05 5.17
CA GLY A 54 2.10 -6.51 5.27
C GLY A 54 3.39 -7.19 4.82
N GLN A 55 3.93 -6.79 3.66
CA GLN A 55 5.20 -7.32 3.15
C GLN A 55 6.35 -7.06 4.14
N GLU A 56 6.45 -5.85 4.68
CA GLU A 56 7.51 -5.51 5.62
C GLU A 56 7.35 -6.21 6.97
N ALA A 57 6.11 -6.42 7.43
CA ALA A 57 5.83 -7.20 8.64
C ALA A 57 6.23 -8.68 8.47
N ILE A 58 5.86 -9.30 7.34
CA ILE A 58 6.25 -10.68 7.00
C ILE A 58 7.78 -10.79 6.91
N ARG A 59 8.43 -9.85 6.23
CA ARG A 59 9.90 -9.83 6.08
C ARG A 59 10.62 -9.77 7.43
N GLN A 60 10.11 -9.02 8.40
CA GLN A 60 10.70 -8.96 9.73
C GLN A 60 10.46 -10.23 10.57
N LEU A 61 9.30 -10.87 10.40
CA LEU A 61 9.00 -12.15 11.04
C LEU A 61 9.93 -13.26 10.51
N ASP A 62 10.17 -13.27 9.21
CA ASP A 62 11.05 -14.22 8.54
C ASP A 62 12.49 -14.08 9.03
N GLN A 63 13.02 -12.83 9.04
CA GLN A 63 14.34 -12.52 9.58
C GLN A 63 14.50 -12.94 11.05
N THR A 64 13.48 -12.71 11.87
CA THR A 64 13.50 -13.13 13.29
C THR A 64 13.52 -14.65 13.43
N SER A 65 12.88 -15.36 12.50
CA SER A 65 12.84 -16.83 12.49
C SER A 65 14.18 -17.41 12.08
N GLU A 66 14.80 -16.87 11.02
CA GLU A 66 16.15 -17.28 10.59
C GLU A 66 17.20 -17.07 11.69
N ASP A 67 17.19 -15.92 12.37
CA ASP A 67 18.10 -15.62 13.48
C ASP A 67 17.92 -16.58 14.66
N PHE A 68 16.72 -17.15 14.86
CA PHE A 68 16.45 -18.11 15.94
C PHE A 68 16.96 -19.53 15.63
N TYR A 69 17.08 -19.89 14.34
CA TYR A 69 17.55 -21.21 13.91
C TYR A 69 19.07 -21.28 13.64
N GLN A 70 19.81 -20.18 13.83
CA GLN A 70 21.28 -20.14 13.82
C GLN A 70 21.86 -20.25 15.24
#